data_AF-A0A642C7E9-F1
#
_entry.id   AF-A0A642C7E9-F1
#
_cell.length_a   1.000
_cell.length_b   1.000
_cell.length_c   1.000
_cell.angle_alpha   90.00
_cell.angle_beta   90.00
_cell.angle_gamma   90.00
#
_symmetry.space_group_name_H-M   'P 1'
#
loop_
_entity.id
_entity.type
_entity.pdbx_description
1 polymer ?
#
loop_
_entity_poly.entity_id
_entity_poly.type
_entity_poly.pdbx_seq_one_letter_code
_entity_poly.pdbx_strand_id
1 'polypeptide(L)'
;MHMIDFRKKIAVGTAIVKTNPIEIYDTLDRASDKNALRPAQLAVLEDWWNNYKDKKDVILKLHTGQGKTLLGLLILQSKLNLNQGPVLYLCPTYNLVTQTCEQATQFGIKYCTIGADKNIPMDFYDSKSILITSVHKLFNGLTKFGLRNRSESVGSIVLDDSHACIDAIQKAFTIIIKKDEDGYEKVLSIFENELEKQGLGTLEDIRLGNHDSFLLVPYWAWQEKVGEMVRLLAGLQENLNVKFAWNLIKDIVKDCQCYISGSHIEISPYCNPIEQFGTFSRAAHRVLMSATTNDDSFFIKGLGLDKDAIKAPLQYHK
;
A
#
# COMPACT_ATOMS: atom_id res chain seq x y z
N MET A 1 -63.40 9.31 24.14
CA MET A 1 -62.08 8.63 24.17
C MET A 1 -61.59 8.51 22.73
N HIS A 2 -60.86 9.52 22.23
CA HIS A 2 -60.31 9.48 20.88
C HIS A 2 -59.04 8.63 20.90
N MET A 3 -59.11 7.45 20.29
CA MET A 3 -57.96 6.59 20.06
C MET A 3 -57.13 7.23 18.94
N ILE A 4 -55.97 7.78 19.30
CA ILE A 4 -54.99 8.30 18.35
C ILE A 4 -54.37 7.08 17.65
N ASP A 5 -54.61 6.95 16.35
CA ASP A 5 -54.04 5.90 15.53
C ASP A 5 -52.58 6.22 15.18
N PHE A 6 -51.65 5.67 15.97
CA PHE A 6 -50.21 5.83 15.79
C PHE A 6 -49.66 5.13 14.54
N ARG A 7 -50.47 4.35 13.80
CA ARG A 7 -50.01 3.64 12.59
C ARG A 7 -49.81 4.56 11.38
N LYS A 8 -50.28 5.81 11.43
CA LYS A 8 -50.07 6.81 10.35
C LYS A 8 -48.76 7.60 10.44
N LYS A 9 -47.86 7.29 11.39
CA LYS A 9 -46.57 8.00 11.56
C LYS A 9 -45.31 7.15 11.34
N ILE A 10 -45.42 5.98 10.73
CA ILE A 10 -44.24 5.19 10.32
C ILE A 10 -44.33 4.89 8.82
N ALA A 11 -44.32 5.93 8.02
CA ALA A 11 -43.68 5.86 6.71
C ALA A 11 -42.26 6.38 6.92
N VAL A 12 -41.38 5.54 7.48
CA VAL A 12 -39.93 5.78 7.37
C VAL A 12 -39.62 5.56 5.90
N GLY A 13 -39.74 6.63 5.10
CA GLY A 13 -39.20 6.62 3.75
C GLY A 13 -37.74 6.21 3.88
N THR A 14 -37.34 5.16 3.17
CA THR A 14 -35.92 4.79 3.04
C THR A 14 -35.17 6.04 2.62
N ALA A 15 -34.38 6.60 3.53
CA ALA A 15 -33.55 7.76 3.22
C ALA A 15 -32.69 7.38 2.01
N ILE A 16 -32.78 8.17 0.94
CA ILE A 16 -32.02 7.92 -0.29
C ILE A 16 -30.54 8.05 0.07
N VAL A 17 -29.82 6.93 0.01
CA VAL A 17 -28.38 6.91 0.27
C VAL A 17 -27.70 7.73 -0.82
N LYS A 18 -27.06 8.82 -0.42
CA LYS A 18 -26.32 9.69 -1.35
C LYS A 18 -25.07 8.98 -1.84
N THR A 19 -24.83 8.99 -3.14
CA THR A 19 -23.66 8.31 -3.73
C THR A 19 -22.62 9.27 -4.27
N ASN A 20 -23.02 10.48 -4.70
CA ASN A 20 -22.07 11.50 -5.14
C ASN A 20 -21.28 12.01 -3.91
N PRO A 21 -19.93 12.01 -3.93
CA PRO A 21 -19.11 12.42 -2.79
C PRO A 21 -19.38 13.85 -2.31
N ILE A 22 -19.79 14.76 -3.20
CA ILE A 22 -20.17 16.15 -2.84
C ILE A 22 -21.48 16.14 -2.06
N GLU A 23 -22.50 15.42 -2.56
CA GLU A 23 -23.79 15.28 -1.85
C GLU A 23 -23.64 14.53 -0.53
N ILE A 24 -22.77 13.51 -0.48
CA ILE A 24 -22.43 12.81 0.77
C ILE A 24 -21.92 13.80 1.79
N TYR A 25 -20.94 14.63 1.39
CA TYR A 25 -20.31 15.61 2.28
C TYR A 25 -21.32 16.57 2.91
N ASP A 26 -22.35 16.99 2.18
CA ASP A 26 -23.40 17.88 2.67
C ASP A 26 -24.31 17.23 3.74
N THR A 27 -24.38 15.90 3.76
CA THR A 27 -25.19 15.14 4.72
C THR A 27 -24.43 14.63 5.94
N LEU A 28 -23.10 14.77 5.96
CA LEU A 28 -22.27 14.29 7.06
C LEU A 28 -22.47 15.11 8.34
N ASP A 29 -22.56 14.42 9.47
CA ASP A 29 -22.52 15.01 10.81
C ASP A 29 -21.07 15.39 11.15
N ARG A 30 -20.70 16.62 10.78
CA ARG A 30 -19.33 17.15 10.86
C ARG A 30 -19.16 17.99 12.12
N ALA A 31 -17.95 18.02 12.65
CA ALA A 31 -17.60 18.96 13.71
C ALA A 31 -17.90 20.41 13.28
N SER A 32 -18.38 21.23 14.22
CA SER A 32 -18.91 22.57 13.95
C SER A 32 -17.89 23.57 13.39
N ASP A 33 -16.60 23.27 13.49
CA ASP A 33 -15.48 24.05 12.98
C ASP A 33 -15.14 23.76 11.50
N LYS A 34 -15.81 22.80 10.87
CA LYS A 34 -15.52 22.39 9.49
C LYS A 34 -16.33 23.19 8.46
N ASN A 35 -15.61 24.00 7.68
CA ASN A 35 -16.13 24.76 6.55
C ASN A 35 -16.44 23.88 5.33
N ALA A 36 -17.17 24.45 4.35
CA ALA A 36 -17.46 23.81 3.07
C ALA A 36 -16.20 23.32 2.32
N LEU A 37 -16.40 22.40 1.37
CA LEU A 37 -15.33 21.92 0.48
C LEU A 37 -14.69 23.11 -0.25
N ARG A 38 -13.37 23.10 -0.30
CA ARG A 38 -12.60 24.12 -1.03
C ARG A 38 -12.82 23.95 -2.54
N PRO A 39 -12.67 25.00 -3.36
CA PRO A 39 -12.86 24.92 -4.82
C PRO A 39 -12.06 23.79 -5.49
N ALA A 40 -10.80 23.59 -5.07
CA ALA A 40 -9.97 22.50 -5.58
C ALA A 40 -10.52 21.10 -5.22
N GLN A 41 -11.12 20.94 -4.04
CA GLN A 41 -11.73 19.69 -3.61
C GLN A 41 -13.02 19.41 -4.39
N LEU A 42 -13.86 20.44 -4.57
CA LEU A 42 -15.08 20.34 -5.38
C LEU A 42 -14.77 19.93 -6.81
N ALA A 43 -13.84 20.63 -7.47
CA ALA A 43 -13.46 20.33 -8.85
C ALA A 43 -12.92 18.90 -9.01
N VAL A 44 -12.09 18.44 -8.07
CA VAL A 44 -11.53 17.08 -8.11
C VAL A 44 -12.61 16.01 -7.86
N LEU A 45 -13.54 16.23 -6.92
CA LEU A 45 -14.63 15.29 -6.67
C LEU A 45 -15.63 15.24 -7.84
N GLU A 46 -15.93 16.39 -8.44
CA GLU A 46 -16.82 16.52 -9.60
C GLU A 46 -16.22 15.77 -10.81
N ASP A 47 -14.95 16.01 -11.12
CA ASP A 47 -14.25 15.32 -12.21
C ASP A 47 -14.11 13.81 -11.90
N TRP A 48 -13.78 13.45 -10.66
CA TRP A 48 -13.74 12.04 -10.27
C TRP A 48 -15.08 11.35 -10.50
N TRP A 49 -16.18 11.96 -10.05
CA TRP A 49 -17.53 11.41 -10.18
C TRP A 49 -17.93 11.23 -11.65
N ASN A 50 -17.66 12.23 -12.49
CA ASN A 50 -18.08 12.21 -13.88
C ASN A 50 -17.19 11.31 -14.75
N ASN A 51 -15.87 11.30 -14.52
CA ASN A 51 -14.90 10.76 -15.48
C ASN A 51 -13.99 9.64 -14.93
N TYR A 52 -13.87 9.46 -13.60
CA TYR A 52 -12.90 8.51 -13.02
C TYR A 52 -13.52 7.44 -12.12
N LYS A 53 -14.76 7.58 -11.65
CA LYS A 53 -15.38 6.66 -10.69
C LYS A 53 -15.35 5.20 -11.16
N ASP A 54 -15.43 4.96 -12.48
CA ASP A 54 -15.48 3.61 -13.06
C ASP A 54 -14.12 3.13 -13.61
N LYS A 55 -13.07 3.98 -13.55
CA LYS A 55 -11.72 3.60 -13.97
C LYS A 55 -11.08 2.73 -12.90
N LYS A 56 -10.31 1.72 -13.32
CA LYS A 56 -9.58 0.87 -12.37
C LYS A 56 -8.52 1.67 -11.61
N ASP A 57 -7.69 2.43 -12.32
CA ASP A 57 -6.55 3.14 -11.75
C ASP A 57 -6.73 4.64 -11.89
N VAL A 58 -6.57 5.36 -10.78
CA VAL A 58 -6.66 6.82 -10.70
C VAL A 58 -5.45 7.35 -9.95
N ILE A 59 -4.69 8.22 -10.60
CA ILE A 59 -3.65 9.00 -9.92
C ILE A 59 -4.24 10.36 -9.60
N LEU A 60 -4.38 10.67 -8.31
CA LEU A 60 -4.93 11.93 -7.82
C LEU A 60 -3.77 12.84 -7.38
N LYS A 61 -3.54 13.92 -8.13
CA LYS A 61 -2.48 14.90 -7.87
C LYS A 61 -3.07 16.17 -7.26
N LEU A 62 -2.73 16.43 -6.00
CA LEU A 62 -3.07 17.67 -5.28
C LEU A 62 -1.91 18.08 -4.39
N HIS A 63 -1.68 19.39 -4.23
CA HIS A 63 -0.60 19.87 -3.38
C HIS A 63 -0.88 19.61 -1.89
N THR A 64 0.18 19.54 -1.09
CA THR A 64 0.08 19.40 0.36
C THR A 64 -0.77 20.52 0.97
N GLY A 65 -1.56 20.20 2.00
CA GLY A 65 -2.45 21.16 2.65
C GLY A 65 -3.77 21.43 1.93
N GLN A 66 -4.01 20.86 0.74
CA GLN A 66 -5.27 21.00 -0.01
C GLN A 66 -6.38 20.00 0.42
N GLY A 67 -6.12 19.18 1.43
CA GLY A 67 -7.13 18.28 2.03
C GLY A 67 -7.35 16.97 1.27
N LYS A 68 -6.26 16.30 0.85
CA LYS A 68 -6.27 15.00 0.15
C LYS A 68 -6.94 13.88 0.95
N THR A 69 -6.69 13.83 2.26
CA THR A 69 -7.25 12.79 3.13
C THR A 69 -8.77 12.77 3.09
N LEU A 70 -9.43 13.93 3.20
CA LEU A 70 -10.89 14.04 3.09
C LEU A 70 -11.39 13.55 1.73
N LEU A 71 -10.69 13.86 0.63
CA LEU A 71 -11.07 13.40 -0.70
C LEU A 71 -11.03 11.87 -0.80
N GLY A 72 -9.95 11.26 -0.33
CA GLY A 72 -9.84 9.80 -0.29
C GLY A 72 -10.96 9.17 0.53
N LEU A 73 -11.27 9.72 1.71
CA LEU A 73 -12.37 9.23 2.56
C LEU A 73 -13.74 9.37 1.88
N LEU A 74 -14.02 10.50 1.21
CA LEU A 74 -15.28 10.73 0.50
C LEU A 74 -15.42 9.82 -0.73
N ILE A 75 -14.33 9.58 -1.47
CA ILE A 75 -14.30 8.63 -2.58
C ILE A 75 -14.65 7.22 -2.07
N LEU A 76 -14.02 6.76 -0.99
CA LEU A 76 -14.31 5.44 -0.43
C LEU A 76 -15.74 5.36 0.14
N GLN A 77 -16.24 6.42 0.78
CA GLN A 77 -17.62 6.48 1.26
C GLN A 77 -18.62 6.42 0.09
N SER A 78 -18.34 7.11 -1.01
CA SER A 78 -19.11 7.02 -2.25
C SER A 78 -19.17 5.58 -2.77
N LYS A 79 -18.04 4.87 -2.74
CA LYS A 79 -17.95 3.46 -3.15
C LYS A 79 -18.72 2.50 -2.23
N LEU A 80 -18.70 2.71 -0.92
CA LEU A 80 -19.57 1.98 0.01
C LEU A 80 -21.05 2.22 -0.30
N ASN A 81 -21.43 3.49 -0.50
CA ASN A 81 -22.82 3.88 -0.77
C ASN A 81 -23.34 3.34 -2.13
N LEU A 82 -22.44 3.08 -3.08
CA LEU A 82 -22.73 2.42 -4.35
C LEU A 82 -22.80 0.88 -4.24
N ASN A 83 -22.66 0.29 -3.05
CA ASN A 83 -22.53 -1.15 -2.81
C ASN A 83 -21.32 -1.76 -3.53
N GLN A 84 -20.23 -0.99 -3.66
CA GLN A 84 -18.96 -1.39 -4.27
C GLN A 84 -17.86 -1.56 -3.21
N GLY A 85 -18.25 -1.98 -2.00
CA GLY A 85 -17.34 -2.36 -0.92
C GLY A 85 -16.85 -3.82 -1.03
N PRO A 86 -15.98 -4.26 -0.11
CA PRO A 86 -15.41 -3.49 0.99
C PRO A 86 -14.33 -2.52 0.50
N VAL A 87 -13.98 -1.52 1.32
CA VAL A 87 -13.07 -0.43 0.93
C VAL A 87 -11.93 -0.23 1.93
N LEU A 88 -10.76 0.14 1.43
CA LEU A 88 -9.52 0.22 2.20
C LEU A 88 -8.82 1.57 2.01
N TYR A 89 -8.45 2.22 3.10
CA TYR A 89 -7.59 3.39 3.12
C TYR A 89 -6.22 3.00 3.68
N LEU A 90 -5.17 3.13 2.87
CA LEU A 90 -3.80 2.77 3.21
C LEU A 90 -2.97 4.01 3.48
N CYS A 91 -2.47 4.13 4.71
CA CYS A 91 -1.56 5.19 5.12
C CYS A 91 -0.09 4.71 5.08
N PRO A 92 0.88 5.60 4.82
CA PRO A 92 2.30 5.24 4.83
C PRO A 92 2.81 4.76 6.21
N THR A 93 2.33 5.38 7.30
CA THR A 93 2.80 5.09 8.67
C THR A 93 1.65 4.90 9.64
N TYR A 94 1.92 4.25 10.79
CA TYR A 94 0.93 4.11 11.87
C TYR A 94 0.48 5.46 12.44
N ASN A 95 1.34 6.47 12.49
CA ASN A 95 0.96 7.81 12.94
C ASN A 95 -0.06 8.45 11.99
N LEU A 96 0.13 8.27 10.68
CA LEU A 96 -0.82 8.76 9.66
C LEU A 96 -2.15 7.99 9.69
N VAL A 97 -2.16 6.72 10.13
CA VAL A 97 -3.41 6.00 10.41
C VAL A 97 -4.22 6.72 11.48
N THR A 98 -3.60 7.05 12.61
CA THR A 98 -4.27 7.76 13.71
C THR A 98 -4.83 9.10 13.25
N GLN A 99 -4.03 9.90 12.53
CA GLN A 99 -4.47 11.19 11.99
C GLN A 99 -5.63 11.05 10.99
N THR A 100 -5.62 10.01 10.16
CA THR A 100 -6.71 9.74 9.21
C THR A 100 -7.99 9.33 9.95
N CYS A 101 -7.87 8.53 11.02
CA CYS A 101 -9.00 8.16 11.89
C CYS A 101 -9.61 9.38 12.59
N GLU A 102 -8.77 10.30 13.08
CA GLU A 102 -9.21 11.57 13.67
C GLU A 102 -9.97 12.41 12.64
N GLN A 103 -9.46 12.51 11.41
CA GLN A 103 -10.18 13.22 10.34
C GLN A 103 -11.50 12.53 10.00
N ALA A 104 -11.53 11.22 9.85
CA ALA A 104 -12.76 10.48 9.59
C ALA A 104 -13.81 10.75 10.68
N THR A 105 -13.38 10.77 11.96
CA THR A 105 -14.23 11.14 13.11
C THR A 105 -14.75 12.57 12.98
N GLN A 106 -13.88 13.54 12.71
CA GLN A 106 -14.24 14.95 12.57
C GLN A 106 -15.25 15.21 11.43
N PHE A 107 -15.22 14.37 10.39
CA PHE A 107 -16.14 14.46 9.27
C PHE A 107 -17.32 13.49 9.36
N GLY A 108 -17.51 12.78 10.48
CA GLY A 108 -18.64 11.85 10.65
C GLY A 108 -18.60 10.62 9.74
N ILE A 109 -17.43 10.27 9.20
CA ILE A 109 -17.22 9.13 8.32
C ILE A 109 -16.92 7.90 9.16
N LYS A 110 -17.73 6.84 9.00
CA LYS A 110 -17.55 5.59 9.74
C LYS A 110 -16.32 4.85 9.25
N TYR A 111 -15.46 4.46 10.17
CA TYR A 111 -14.27 3.67 9.89
C TYR A 111 -14.08 2.55 10.92
N CYS A 112 -13.26 1.57 10.56
CA CYS A 112 -12.73 0.58 11.47
C CYS A 112 -11.20 0.44 11.28
N THR A 113 -10.52 -0.16 12.25
CA THR A 113 -9.07 -0.39 12.23
C THR A 113 -8.75 -1.81 12.66
N ILE A 114 -7.57 -2.31 12.27
CA ILE A 114 -7.08 -3.62 12.75
C ILE A 114 -6.65 -3.46 14.21
N GLY A 115 -7.38 -4.10 15.11
CA GLY A 115 -7.16 -4.05 16.55
C GLY A 115 -5.98 -4.90 17.04
N ALA A 116 -5.89 -5.05 18.37
CA ALA A 116 -4.81 -5.80 19.03
C ALA A 116 -4.82 -7.30 18.70
N ASP A 117 -5.98 -7.87 18.36
CA ASP A 117 -6.14 -9.26 17.92
C ASP A 117 -5.57 -9.51 16.51
N LYS A 118 -5.17 -8.44 15.81
CA LYS A 118 -4.58 -8.44 14.47
C LYS A 118 -5.51 -9.01 13.40
N ASN A 119 -6.83 -9.06 13.64
CA ASN A 119 -7.79 -9.51 12.66
C ASN A 119 -8.40 -8.34 11.89
N ILE A 120 -8.84 -8.62 10.67
CA ILE A 120 -9.62 -7.68 9.87
C ILE A 120 -11.05 -7.65 10.45
N PRO A 121 -11.60 -6.48 10.84
CA PRO A 121 -12.92 -6.40 11.48
C PRO A 121 -14.08 -6.84 10.58
N MET A 122 -15.16 -7.37 11.16
CA MET A 122 -16.37 -7.74 10.40
C MET A 122 -17.06 -6.55 9.74
N ASP A 123 -16.98 -5.35 10.33
CA ASP A 123 -17.53 -4.14 9.73
C ASP A 123 -16.91 -3.80 8.37
N PHE A 124 -15.64 -4.21 8.15
CA PHE A 124 -15.01 -4.11 6.84
C PHE A 124 -15.65 -5.11 5.86
N TYR A 125 -15.74 -6.39 6.22
CA TYR A 125 -16.34 -7.42 5.35
C TYR A 125 -17.80 -7.13 5.00
N ASP A 126 -18.57 -6.61 5.97
CA ASP A 126 -19.97 -6.22 5.79
C ASP A 126 -20.12 -4.90 5.02
N SER A 127 -19.04 -4.25 4.59
CA SER A 127 -19.04 -2.94 3.92
C SER A 127 -19.77 -1.84 4.71
N LYS A 128 -19.70 -1.90 6.05
CA LYS A 128 -20.33 -0.93 6.97
C LYS A 128 -19.45 0.28 7.25
N SER A 129 -18.14 0.13 7.13
CA SER A 129 -17.16 1.18 7.42
C SER A 129 -15.91 1.07 6.55
N ILE A 130 -15.18 2.17 6.44
CA ILE A 130 -13.88 2.21 5.75
C ILE A 130 -12.83 1.56 6.65
N LEU A 131 -12.09 0.56 6.15
CA LEU A 131 -10.93 0.07 6.89
C LEU A 131 -9.75 1.02 6.68
N ILE A 132 -9.29 1.66 7.75
CA ILE A 132 -8.11 2.52 7.73
C ILE A 132 -6.93 1.75 8.35
N THR A 133 -5.85 1.57 7.61
CA THR A 133 -4.67 0.84 8.07
C THR A 133 -3.40 1.29 7.39
N SER A 134 -2.24 0.76 7.81
CA SER A 134 -0.96 1.09 7.19
C SER A 134 -0.65 0.19 6.00
N VAL A 135 0.13 0.71 5.05
CA VAL A 135 0.66 -0.07 3.92
C VAL A 135 1.39 -1.32 4.39
N HIS A 136 2.10 -1.26 5.52
CA HIS A 136 2.80 -2.40 6.09
C HIS A 136 1.88 -3.57 6.47
N LYS A 137 0.60 -3.32 6.78
CA LYS A 137 -0.36 -4.39 7.09
C LYS A 137 -0.78 -5.16 5.85
N LEU A 138 -0.86 -4.49 4.70
CA LEU A 138 -1.17 -5.10 3.42
C LEU A 138 0.06 -5.71 2.76
N PHE A 139 1.13 -4.93 2.62
CA PHE A 139 2.34 -5.30 1.90
C PHE A 139 3.36 -5.95 2.83
N ASN A 140 3.18 -7.24 3.13
CA ASN A 140 4.17 -8.11 3.76
C ASN A 140 3.85 -9.59 3.52
N GLY A 141 4.85 -10.48 3.60
CA GLY A 141 4.66 -11.91 3.27
C GLY A 141 3.81 -12.72 4.24
N LEU A 142 3.42 -12.17 5.39
CA LEU A 142 2.50 -12.80 6.35
C LEU A 142 1.23 -11.97 6.56
N THR A 143 0.85 -11.21 5.54
CA THR A 143 -0.31 -10.32 5.62
C THR A 143 -1.59 -11.08 5.94
N LYS A 144 -2.42 -10.49 6.80
CA LYS A 144 -3.77 -10.98 7.13
C LYS A 144 -4.76 -10.79 6.00
N PHE A 145 -4.42 -9.96 5.01
CA PHE A 145 -5.18 -9.84 3.77
C PHE A 145 -4.95 -11.01 2.82
N GLY A 146 -4.07 -11.96 3.14
CA GLY A 146 -3.77 -13.11 2.30
C GLY A 146 -2.98 -12.79 1.02
N LEU A 147 -2.37 -13.83 0.44
CA LEU A 147 -1.55 -13.72 -0.77
C LEU A 147 -2.15 -14.55 -1.91
N ARG A 148 -1.91 -14.10 -3.16
CA ARG A 148 -2.27 -14.79 -4.39
C ARG A 148 -3.79 -15.09 -4.43
N ASN A 149 -4.18 -16.35 -4.52
CA ASN A 149 -5.58 -16.78 -4.56
C ASN A 149 -6.28 -16.69 -3.21
N ARG A 150 -5.53 -16.53 -2.11
CA ARG A 150 -6.08 -16.36 -0.76
C ARG A 150 -6.24 -14.90 -0.37
N SER A 151 -5.96 -13.96 -1.28
CA SER A 151 -6.10 -12.54 -0.93
C SER A 151 -7.55 -12.13 -0.82
N GLU A 152 -7.85 -11.31 0.18
CA GLU A 152 -9.15 -10.71 0.43
C GLU A 152 -9.59 -9.85 -0.76
N SER A 153 -10.87 -9.94 -1.10
CA SER A 153 -11.47 -9.14 -2.17
C SER A 153 -11.84 -7.77 -1.64
N VAL A 154 -11.45 -6.72 -2.36
CA VAL A 154 -11.82 -5.33 -2.06
C VAL A 154 -12.31 -4.63 -3.32
N GLY A 155 -13.36 -3.84 -3.16
CA GLY A 155 -13.91 -3.06 -4.27
C GLY A 155 -13.04 -1.84 -4.57
N SER A 156 -12.64 -1.08 -3.54
CA SER A 156 -11.84 0.13 -3.73
C SER A 156 -10.72 0.30 -2.71
N ILE A 157 -9.58 0.82 -3.16
CA ILE A 157 -8.43 1.17 -2.32
C ILE A 157 -8.04 2.62 -2.57
N VAL A 158 -7.78 3.36 -1.50
CA VAL A 158 -7.01 4.61 -1.52
C VAL A 158 -5.62 4.33 -0.94
N LEU A 159 -4.57 4.65 -1.71
CA LEU A 159 -3.20 4.70 -1.24
C LEU A 159 -2.82 6.16 -1.01
N ASP A 160 -2.77 6.56 0.26
CA ASP A 160 -2.41 7.92 0.66
C ASP A 160 -0.89 8.12 0.59
N ASP A 161 -0.47 9.32 0.21
CA ASP A 161 0.91 9.68 -0.08
C ASP A 161 1.71 8.55 -0.74
N SER A 162 1.37 8.27 -1.99
CA SER A 162 1.87 7.11 -2.70
C SER A 162 3.40 7.05 -2.76
N HIS A 163 4.09 8.19 -2.74
CA HIS A 163 5.56 8.28 -2.70
C HIS A 163 6.12 7.78 -1.37
N ALA A 164 5.52 8.16 -0.24
CA ALA A 164 5.92 7.67 1.07
C ALA A 164 5.63 6.16 1.25
N CYS A 165 4.75 5.58 0.43
CA CYS A 165 4.44 4.16 0.44
C CYS A 165 5.42 3.30 -0.38
N ILE A 166 6.15 3.89 -1.35
CA ILE A 166 7.03 3.18 -2.28
C ILE A 166 8.06 2.33 -1.54
N ASP A 167 8.80 2.97 -0.64
CA ASP A 167 9.88 2.32 0.11
C ASP A 167 9.37 1.15 0.95
N ALA A 168 8.19 1.32 1.57
CA ALA A 168 7.59 0.27 2.39
C ALA A 168 7.21 -0.96 1.54
N ILE A 169 6.69 -0.73 0.32
CA ILE A 169 6.29 -1.79 -0.62
C ILE A 169 7.53 -2.48 -1.17
N GLN A 170 8.57 -1.74 -1.56
CA GLN A 170 9.82 -2.31 -2.04
C GLN A 170 10.49 -3.17 -0.95
N LYS A 171 10.63 -2.62 0.27
CA LYS A 171 11.22 -3.34 1.41
C LYS A 171 10.48 -4.62 1.77
N ALA A 172 9.18 -4.73 1.47
CA ALA A 172 8.44 -5.96 1.72
C ALA A 172 9.03 -7.16 0.95
N PHE A 173 9.58 -6.93 -0.24
CA PHE A 173 10.21 -7.96 -1.09
C PHE A 173 11.71 -8.13 -0.85
N THR A 174 12.31 -7.31 0.01
CA THR A 174 13.75 -7.27 0.22
C THR A 174 14.13 -8.08 1.44
N ILE A 175 15.01 -9.07 1.26
CA ILE A 175 15.68 -9.74 2.36
C ILE A 175 16.89 -8.87 2.76
N ILE A 176 16.96 -8.53 4.04
CA ILE A 176 18.10 -7.85 4.66
C ILE A 176 18.70 -8.80 5.69
N ILE A 177 19.98 -9.14 5.53
CA ILE A 177 20.76 -9.92 6.49
C ILE A 177 21.87 -9.01 6.99
N LYS A 178 21.81 -8.58 8.25
CA LYS A 178 22.85 -7.71 8.83
C LYS A 178 24.14 -8.47 9.04
N LYS A 179 25.26 -7.75 9.14
CA LYS A 179 26.59 -8.33 9.34
C LYS A 179 26.70 -9.20 10.60
N ASP A 180 25.95 -8.85 11.64
CA ASP A 180 25.90 -9.59 12.92
C ASP A 180 24.87 -10.73 12.94
N GLU A 181 24.12 -10.94 11.85
CA GLU A 181 23.10 -11.98 11.75
C GLU A 181 23.63 -13.25 11.08
N ASP A 182 23.08 -14.39 11.51
CA ASP A 182 23.31 -15.67 10.88
C ASP A 182 22.97 -15.60 9.38
N GLY A 183 23.95 -15.97 8.55
CA GLY A 183 23.80 -16.00 7.10
C GLY A 183 24.70 -15.02 6.37
N TYR A 184 25.11 -13.90 6.98
CA TYR A 184 25.93 -12.89 6.29
C TYR A 184 27.23 -13.49 5.73
N GLU A 185 28.05 -14.10 6.59
CA GLU A 185 29.31 -14.75 6.19
C GLU A 185 29.10 -15.93 5.24
N LYS A 186 27.95 -16.60 5.32
CA LYS A 186 27.60 -17.69 4.41
C LYS A 186 27.32 -17.17 3.01
N VAL A 187 26.60 -16.06 2.87
CA VAL A 187 26.35 -15.45 1.56
C VAL A 187 27.64 -14.84 1.01
N LEU A 188 28.42 -14.14 1.83
CA LEU A 188 29.70 -13.57 1.42
C LEU A 188 30.64 -14.66 0.85
N SER A 189 30.79 -15.78 1.55
CA SER A 189 31.66 -16.88 1.11
C SER A 189 31.20 -17.56 -0.19
N ILE A 190 29.89 -17.58 -0.49
CA ILE A 190 29.37 -18.14 -1.76
C ILE A 190 29.88 -17.36 -2.98
N PHE A 191 30.07 -16.05 -2.85
CA PHE A 191 30.39 -15.15 -3.97
C PHE A 191 31.78 -14.52 -3.88
N GLU A 192 32.56 -14.85 -2.85
CA GLU A 192 33.84 -14.21 -2.54
C GLU A 192 34.80 -14.16 -3.74
N ASN A 193 34.95 -15.27 -4.45
CA ASN A 193 35.85 -15.36 -5.60
C ASN A 193 35.43 -14.43 -6.76
N GLU A 194 34.12 -14.28 -6.97
CA GLU A 194 33.59 -13.41 -8.02
C GLU A 194 33.69 -11.94 -7.62
N LEU A 195 33.47 -11.63 -6.34
CA LEU A 195 33.60 -10.28 -5.79
C LEU A 195 35.06 -9.82 -5.74
N GLU A 196 36.01 -10.73 -5.47
CA GLU A 196 37.44 -10.42 -5.48
C GLU A 196 37.91 -9.97 -6.87
N LYS A 197 37.44 -10.66 -7.91
CA LYS A 197 37.70 -10.28 -9.32
C LYS A 197 37.09 -8.94 -9.71
N GLN A 198 35.99 -8.55 -9.06
CA GLN A 198 35.30 -7.29 -9.31
C GLN A 198 35.97 -6.12 -8.60
N GLY A 199 36.47 -6.32 -7.38
CA GLY A 199 37.13 -5.26 -6.61
C GLY A 199 37.68 -5.75 -5.27
N LEU A 200 38.95 -6.21 -5.27
CA LEU A 200 39.64 -6.68 -4.06
C LEU A 200 39.65 -5.64 -2.92
N GLY A 201 39.97 -4.37 -3.21
CA GLY A 201 40.02 -3.32 -2.18
C GLY A 201 38.66 -3.08 -1.52
N THR A 202 37.59 -2.99 -2.32
CA THR A 202 36.22 -2.83 -1.81
C THR A 202 35.77 -4.07 -1.03
N LEU A 203 36.18 -5.26 -1.44
CA LEU A 203 35.91 -6.50 -0.70
C LEU A 203 36.59 -6.49 0.68
N GLU A 204 37.83 -6.02 0.79
CA GLU A 204 38.49 -5.83 2.09
C GLU A 204 37.75 -4.82 2.97
N ASP A 205 37.31 -3.70 2.41
CA ASP A 205 36.50 -2.73 3.13
C ASP A 205 35.18 -3.34 3.65
N ILE A 206 34.52 -4.18 2.84
CA ILE A 206 33.31 -4.94 3.25
C ILE A 206 33.64 -5.89 4.42
N ARG A 207 34.75 -6.63 4.34
CA ARG A 207 35.22 -7.52 5.42
C ARG A 207 35.51 -6.76 6.71
N LEU A 208 36.12 -5.57 6.61
CA LEU A 208 36.35 -4.67 7.74
C LEU A 208 35.08 -4.00 8.27
N GLY A 209 33.99 -4.05 7.51
CA GLY A 209 32.68 -3.52 7.93
C GLY A 209 32.48 -2.05 7.61
N ASN A 210 33.19 -1.53 6.61
CA ASN A 210 33.00 -0.17 6.15
C ASN A 210 31.61 -0.02 5.52
N HIS A 211 30.80 0.89 6.08
CA HIS A 211 29.39 1.06 5.72
C HIS A 211 29.18 1.59 4.30
N ASP A 212 30.13 2.36 3.77
CA ASP A 212 30.03 2.98 2.45
C ASP A 212 30.47 2.03 1.31
N SER A 213 31.01 0.86 1.65
CA SER A 213 31.52 -0.11 0.69
C SER A 213 30.49 -1.18 0.39
N PHE A 214 30.20 -1.36 -0.90
CA PHE A 214 29.30 -2.41 -1.39
C PHE A 214 29.72 -2.93 -2.76
N LEU A 215 29.39 -4.19 -3.02
CA LEU A 215 29.53 -4.84 -4.32
C LEU A 215 28.21 -5.51 -4.72
N LEU A 216 27.84 -5.37 -6.00
CA LEU A 216 26.73 -6.09 -6.61
C LEU A 216 27.24 -7.45 -7.11
N VAL A 217 26.62 -8.53 -6.64
CA VAL A 217 26.90 -9.89 -7.14
C VAL A 217 26.60 -9.95 -8.64
N PRO A 218 27.57 -10.35 -9.48
CA PRO A 218 27.35 -10.44 -10.93
C PRO A 218 26.22 -11.40 -11.29
N TYR A 219 25.44 -11.07 -12.33
CA TYR A 219 24.27 -11.84 -12.73
C TYR A 219 24.58 -13.33 -12.98
N TRP A 220 25.66 -13.64 -13.71
CA TRP A 220 26.04 -15.03 -13.99
C TRP A 220 26.43 -15.81 -12.73
N ALA A 221 27.17 -15.17 -11.82
CA ALA A 221 27.54 -15.76 -10.53
C ALA A 221 26.29 -16.07 -9.70
N TRP A 222 25.34 -15.14 -9.67
CA TRP A 222 24.05 -15.37 -9.02
C TRP A 222 23.33 -16.58 -9.62
N GLN A 223 23.18 -16.63 -10.96
CA GLN A 223 22.51 -17.74 -11.67
C GLN A 223 23.14 -19.11 -11.33
N GLU A 224 24.47 -19.21 -11.29
CA GLU A 224 25.17 -20.45 -10.95
C GLU A 224 24.94 -20.90 -9.50
N LYS A 225 24.72 -19.95 -8.59
CA LYS A 225 24.60 -20.19 -7.13
C LYS A 225 23.16 -20.14 -6.61
N VAL A 226 22.14 -19.91 -7.45
CA VAL A 226 20.73 -19.80 -7.03
C VAL A 226 20.30 -20.98 -6.15
N GLY A 227 20.63 -22.21 -6.53
CA GLY A 227 20.22 -23.40 -5.76
C GLY A 227 20.81 -23.43 -4.34
N GLU A 228 22.03 -22.94 -4.17
CA GLU A 228 22.69 -22.80 -2.88
C GLU A 228 22.05 -21.68 -2.04
N MET A 229 21.79 -20.53 -2.66
CA MET A 229 21.08 -19.41 -2.04
C MET A 229 19.68 -19.78 -1.56
N VAL A 230 18.91 -20.52 -2.37
CA VAL A 230 17.58 -21.00 -1.98
C VAL A 230 17.64 -21.88 -0.73
N ARG A 231 18.59 -22.82 -0.66
CA ARG A 231 18.78 -23.68 0.52
C ARG A 231 19.19 -22.88 1.75
N LEU A 232 20.11 -21.93 1.58
CA LEU A 232 20.57 -21.06 2.66
C LEU A 232 19.42 -20.22 3.23
N LEU A 233 18.68 -19.50 2.38
CA LEU A 233 17.57 -18.63 2.79
C LEU A 233 16.40 -19.41 3.40
N ALA A 234 16.12 -20.62 2.91
CA ALA A 234 15.14 -21.52 3.52
C ALA A 234 15.52 -21.94 4.95
N GLY A 235 16.82 -21.99 5.27
CA GLY A 235 17.33 -22.29 6.62
C GLY A 235 17.34 -21.10 7.58
N LEU A 236 17.14 -19.86 7.10
CA LEU A 236 17.22 -18.63 7.89
C LEU A 236 15.85 -18.05 8.29
N GLN A 237 14.78 -18.86 8.31
CA GLN A 237 13.41 -18.39 8.54
C GLN A 237 13.11 -17.89 9.97
N GLU A 238 14.03 -18.10 10.93
CA GLU A 238 13.94 -17.50 12.26
C GLU A 238 14.28 -16.00 12.23
N ASN A 239 15.07 -15.55 11.25
CA ASN A 239 15.27 -14.13 10.99
C ASN A 239 13.99 -13.53 10.39
N LEU A 240 13.40 -12.56 11.08
CA LEU A 240 12.14 -11.95 10.65
C LEU A 240 12.25 -11.27 9.27
N ASN A 241 13.37 -10.60 8.97
CA ASN A 241 13.57 -9.94 7.68
C ASN A 241 13.54 -10.98 6.54
N VAL A 242 14.20 -12.11 6.77
CA VAL A 242 14.16 -13.25 5.84
C VAL A 242 12.74 -13.81 5.77
N LYS A 243 12.11 -14.12 6.89
CA LYS A 243 10.78 -14.76 6.96
C LYS A 243 9.71 -14.01 6.18
N PHE A 244 9.61 -12.69 6.34
CA PHE A 244 8.59 -11.90 5.65
C PHE A 244 8.84 -11.84 4.14
N ALA A 245 10.05 -11.47 3.71
CA ALA A 245 10.34 -11.34 2.28
C ALA A 245 10.40 -12.70 1.57
N TRP A 246 10.90 -13.76 2.24
CA TRP A 246 10.97 -15.12 1.70
C TRP A 246 9.60 -15.65 1.24
N ASN A 247 8.54 -15.38 2.00
CA ASN A 247 7.20 -15.81 1.62
C ASN A 247 6.69 -15.16 0.32
N LEU A 248 7.32 -14.06 -0.12
CA LEU A 248 7.03 -13.39 -1.37
C LEU A 248 7.99 -13.82 -2.49
N ILE A 249 9.28 -14.03 -2.19
CA ILE A 249 10.31 -14.20 -3.23
C ILE A 249 10.84 -15.63 -3.42
N LYS A 250 10.49 -16.60 -2.56
CA LYS A 250 11.05 -17.96 -2.60
C LYS A 250 10.98 -18.67 -3.96
N ASP A 251 9.95 -18.40 -4.74
CA ASP A 251 9.71 -19.03 -6.05
C ASP A 251 10.34 -18.22 -7.21
N ILE A 252 10.96 -17.07 -6.91
CA ILE A 252 11.58 -16.15 -7.88
C ILE A 252 13.00 -15.73 -7.50
N VAL A 253 13.68 -16.46 -6.60
CA VAL A 253 15.05 -16.13 -6.15
C VAL A 253 16.03 -16.00 -7.34
N LYS A 254 15.82 -16.78 -8.41
CA LYS A 254 16.58 -16.67 -9.66
C LYS A 254 16.48 -15.30 -10.34
N ASP A 255 15.39 -14.57 -10.09
CA ASP A 255 15.07 -13.25 -10.65
C ASP A 255 15.39 -12.13 -9.65
N CYS A 256 16.22 -12.42 -8.64
CA CYS A 256 16.75 -11.47 -7.69
C CYS A 256 18.17 -11.02 -8.02
N GLN A 257 18.52 -9.88 -7.45
CA GLN A 257 19.87 -9.34 -7.35
C GLN A 257 20.32 -9.33 -5.88
N CYS A 258 21.63 -9.34 -5.66
CA CYS A 258 22.22 -9.36 -4.33
C CYS A 258 23.31 -8.29 -4.22
N TYR A 259 23.15 -7.39 -3.27
CA TYR A 259 24.19 -6.44 -2.86
C TYR A 259 24.81 -6.92 -1.55
N ILE A 260 26.13 -6.90 -1.49
CA ILE A 260 26.88 -7.19 -0.27
C ILE A 260 27.60 -5.91 0.13
N SER A 261 27.25 -5.38 1.30
CA SER A 261 27.90 -4.20 1.89
C SER A 261 28.58 -4.57 3.19
N GLY A 262 29.49 -3.72 3.69
CA GLY A 262 30.14 -3.94 4.98
C GLY A 262 29.18 -3.96 6.19
N SER A 263 27.90 -3.63 6.02
CA SER A 263 26.92 -3.58 7.11
C SER A 263 25.80 -4.59 7.00
N HIS A 264 25.42 -4.95 5.77
CA HIS A 264 24.34 -5.88 5.50
C HIS A 264 24.41 -6.42 4.07
N ILE A 265 23.69 -7.51 3.85
CA ILE A 265 23.37 -8.06 2.54
C ILE A 265 21.93 -7.71 2.23
N GLU A 266 21.70 -7.27 0.99
CA GLU A 266 20.39 -6.97 0.45
C GLU A 266 20.10 -7.90 -0.73
N ILE A 267 19.01 -8.67 -0.66
CA ILE A 267 18.52 -9.51 -1.77
C ILE A 267 17.12 -9.04 -2.13
N SER A 268 16.94 -8.58 -3.36
CA SER A 268 15.68 -8.03 -3.86
C SER A 268 15.41 -8.48 -5.30
N PRO A 269 14.14 -8.65 -5.73
CA PRO A 269 13.83 -8.99 -7.11
C PRO A 269 14.12 -7.81 -8.05
N TYR A 270 14.52 -8.10 -9.29
CA TYR A 270 14.64 -7.04 -10.32
C TYR A 270 13.30 -6.36 -10.63
N CYS A 271 12.21 -7.11 -10.48
CA CYS A 271 10.84 -6.63 -10.61
C CYS A 271 9.99 -7.21 -9.48
N ASN A 272 9.40 -6.33 -8.67
CA ASN A 272 8.57 -6.74 -7.55
C ASN A 272 7.29 -7.44 -8.04
N PRO A 273 6.99 -8.67 -7.59
CA PRO A 273 5.79 -9.40 -8.00
C PRO A 273 4.56 -8.88 -7.23
N ILE A 274 4.16 -7.64 -7.51
CA ILE A 274 3.08 -6.92 -6.82
C ILE A 274 1.72 -7.64 -6.94
N GLU A 275 1.54 -8.44 -7.99
CA GLU A 275 0.35 -9.25 -8.23
C GLU A 275 0.11 -10.30 -7.12
N GLN A 276 1.14 -10.67 -6.36
CA GLN A 276 0.99 -11.53 -5.19
C GLN A 276 0.12 -10.90 -4.10
N PHE A 277 0.08 -9.57 -4.02
CA PHE A 277 -0.86 -8.84 -3.16
C PHE A 277 -2.20 -8.67 -3.87
N GLY A 278 -2.94 -9.77 -3.96
CA GLY A 278 -4.20 -9.86 -4.71
C GLY A 278 -5.26 -8.84 -4.29
N THR A 279 -5.31 -8.50 -3.00
CA THR A 279 -6.18 -7.45 -2.47
C THR A 279 -5.89 -6.12 -3.15
N PHE A 280 -4.62 -5.78 -3.36
CA PHE A 280 -4.25 -4.57 -4.10
C PHE A 280 -4.44 -4.74 -5.60
N SER A 281 -3.82 -5.75 -6.21
CA SER A 281 -3.73 -5.87 -7.67
C SER A 281 -5.08 -6.11 -8.38
N ARG A 282 -6.02 -6.78 -7.69
CA ARG A 282 -7.36 -7.10 -8.19
C ARG A 282 -8.45 -6.14 -7.73
N ALA A 283 -8.13 -5.13 -6.92
CA ALA A 283 -9.11 -4.11 -6.54
C ALA A 283 -9.74 -3.49 -7.80
N ALA A 284 -11.07 -3.35 -7.78
CA ALA A 284 -11.81 -2.82 -8.94
C ALA A 284 -11.54 -1.32 -9.15
N HIS A 285 -11.18 -0.60 -8.09
CA HIS A 285 -10.83 0.81 -8.12
C HIS A 285 -9.64 1.11 -7.18
N ARG A 286 -8.60 1.76 -7.68
CA ARG A 286 -7.38 2.13 -6.95
C ARG A 286 -7.10 3.62 -7.15
N VAL A 287 -7.14 4.39 -6.07
CA VAL A 287 -6.81 5.81 -6.08
C VAL A 287 -5.47 6.01 -5.38
N LEU A 288 -4.46 6.43 -6.13
CA LEU A 288 -3.14 6.74 -5.61
C LEU A 288 -3.02 8.25 -5.46
N MET A 289 -2.92 8.73 -4.23
CA MET A 289 -2.84 10.17 -3.96
C MET A 289 -1.38 10.61 -3.86
N SER A 290 -1.00 11.62 -4.63
CA SER A 290 0.36 12.14 -4.67
C SER A 290 0.40 13.67 -4.58
N ALA A 291 1.47 14.21 -4.00
CA ALA A 291 1.80 15.64 -4.05
C ALA A 291 2.68 16.02 -5.24
N THR A 292 3.45 15.06 -5.77
CA THR A 292 4.55 15.27 -6.71
C THR A 292 4.31 14.54 -8.02
N THR A 293 4.90 15.07 -9.09
CA THR A 293 4.77 14.63 -10.48
C THR A 293 5.93 13.78 -10.97
N ASN A 294 6.97 13.57 -10.15
CA ASN A 294 8.31 13.27 -10.68
C ASN A 294 8.69 11.79 -10.78
N ASP A 295 7.88 10.85 -10.31
CA ASP A 295 8.22 9.43 -10.41
C ASP A 295 7.05 8.53 -10.87
N ASP A 296 6.59 8.80 -12.09
CA ASP A 296 5.53 8.01 -12.70
C ASP A 296 6.00 6.59 -13.09
N SER A 297 7.32 6.34 -13.11
CA SER A 297 7.91 5.06 -13.50
C SER A 297 7.61 3.95 -12.50
N PHE A 298 7.60 4.28 -11.21
CA PHE A 298 7.27 3.34 -10.14
C PHE A 298 5.79 2.93 -10.18
N PHE A 299 4.87 3.82 -10.55
CA PHE A 299 3.45 3.44 -10.66
C PHE A 299 3.24 2.30 -11.64
N ILE A 300 3.95 2.31 -12.78
CA ILE A 300 3.87 1.22 -13.77
C ILE A 300 4.61 -0.01 -13.25
N LYS A 301 5.91 0.11 -12.98
CA LYS A 301 6.78 -1.05 -12.74
C LYS A 301 6.66 -1.62 -11.33
N GLY A 302 6.39 -0.77 -10.34
CA GLY A 302 6.31 -1.15 -8.93
C GLY A 302 4.91 -1.50 -8.46
N LEU A 303 3.87 -0.83 -8.98
CA LEU A 303 2.48 -1.02 -8.55
C LEU A 303 1.55 -1.62 -9.63
N GLY A 304 2.05 -1.81 -10.85
CA GLY A 304 1.27 -2.39 -11.95
C GLY A 304 0.05 -1.54 -12.31
N LEU A 305 0.20 -0.22 -12.36
CA LEU A 305 -0.85 0.68 -12.84
C LEU A 305 -0.92 0.68 -14.37
N ASP A 306 -2.12 0.91 -14.88
CA ASP A 306 -2.33 1.20 -16.29
C ASP A 306 -1.58 2.49 -16.70
N LYS A 307 -0.96 2.45 -17.88
CA LYS A 307 -0.26 3.60 -18.48
C LYS A 307 -1.21 4.78 -18.69
N ASP A 308 -2.49 4.51 -18.94
CA ASP A 308 -3.46 5.58 -19.20
C ASP A 308 -3.82 6.37 -17.94
N ALA A 309 -3.71 5.77 -16.75
CA ALA A 309 -3.87 6.47 -15.47
C ALA A 309 -2.77 7.52 -15.22
N ILE A 310 -1.58 7.31 -15.81
CA ILE A 310 -0.44 8.24 -15.73
C ILE A 310 -0.58 9.38 -16.72
N LYS A 311 -1.08 9.09 -17.93
CA LYS A 311 -1.28 10.10 -18.97
C LYS A 311 -2.41 11.08 -18.62
N ALA A 312 -3.41 10.61 -17.89
CA ALA A 312 -4.57 11.40 -17.49
C ALA A 312 -4.75 11.37 -15.96
N PRO A 313 -3.86 12.02 -15.19
CA PRO A 313 -4.02 12.11 -13.74
C PRO A 313 -5.19 13.06 -13.41
N LEU A 314 -5.95 12.70 -12.37
CA LEU A 314 -6.96 13.54 -11.78
C LEU A 314 -6.28 14.66 -10.99
N GLN A 315 -6.43 15.90 -11.46
CA GLN A 315 -5.73 17.04 -10.87
C GLN A 315 -6.54 18.33 -11.01
N TYR A 316 -6.33 19.25 -10.08
CA TYR A 316 -6.93 20.58 -10.14
C TYR A 316 -6.03 21.53 -10.94
N HIS A 317 -6.46 21.90 -12.14
CA HIS A 317 -5.85 22.99 -12.89
C HIS A 317 -6.43 24.32 -12.43
N LYS A 318 -5.58 25.22 -11.93
CA LYS A 318 -5.96 26.61 -11.66
C LYS A 318 -6.12 27.39 -12.95
#